data_AF-A0A6B3CAW7-F1
#
_entry.id   AF-A0A6B3CAW7-F1
#
_cell.length_a   1.000
_cell.length_b   1.000
_cell.length_c   1.000
_cell.angle_alpha   90.00
_cell.angle_beta   90.00
_cell.angle_gamma   90.00
#
_symmetry.space_group_name_H-M   'P 1'
#
loop_
_entity.id
_entity.type
_entity.pdbx_description
1 polymer ?
#
loop_
_entity_poly.entity_id
_entity_poly.type
_entity_poly.pdbx_seq_one_letter_code
_entity_poly.pdbx_strand_id
1 'polypeptide(L)'
;EHKPETIGIADHVVDLGPGAGTAGGRVVYEGSVEGLRTADTLTGRHLGYRATLKPEVRTPTGALEIRGASTHNLRDVDVDVPTGVLVVVTGVAGSGKSSLIHGALAKREGVVTIDQTAIRGSRRSNPATYT
;
A
#
# COMPACT_ATOMS: atom_id res chain seq x y z
N GLU A 1 -7.40 3.63 13.10
CA GLU A 1 -6.38 2.76 12.49
C GLU A 1 -7.02 2.00 11.33
N HIS A 2 -6.26 1.50 10.35
CA HIS A 2 -6.78 0.79 9.17
C HIS A 2 -6.29 -0.67 9.07
N LYS A 3 -5.25 -1.04 9.84
CA LYS A 3 -4.72 -2.41 9.87
C LYS A 3 -5.67 -3.35 10.63
N PRO A 4 -6.18 -4.41 10.00
CA PRO A 4 -7.08 -5.36 10.66
C PRO A 4 -6.49 -5.97 11.92
N GLU A 5 -5.18 -6.20 11.97
CA GLU A 5 -4.50 -6.79 13.14
C GLU A 5 -4.50 -5.85 14.34
N THR A 6 -4.35 -4.54 14.11
CA THR A 6 -4.39 -3.54 15.18
C THR A 6 -5.82 -3.29 15.65
N ILE A 7 -6.78 -3.26 14.74
CA ILE A 7 -8.21 -3.17 15.09
C ILE A 7 -8.62 -4.42 15.89
N GLY A 8 -8.11 -5.60 15.50
CA GLY A 8 -8.45 -6.88 16.11
C GLY A 8 -8.08 -7.05 17.59
N ILE A 9 -7.16 -6.24 18.10
CA ILE A 9 -6.73 -6.25 19.52
C ILE A 9 -7.25 -5.06 20.32
N ALA A 10 -8.13 -4.23 19.74
CA ALA A 10 -8.64 -3.06 20.42
C ALA A 10 -9.62 -3.43 21.54
N ASP A 11 -9.46 -2.81 22.71
CA ASP A 11 -10.42 -2.96 23.82
C ASP A 11 -11.77 -2.29 23.50
N HIS A 12 -11.75 -1.20 22.73
CA HIS A 12 -12.92 -0.44 22.31
C HIS A 12 -12.71 0.15 20.92
N VAL A 13 -13.75 0.16 20.10
CA VAL A 13 -13.74 0.72 18.75
C VAL A 13 -14.80 1.80 18.62
N VAL A 14 -14.41 2.91 18.01
CA VAL A 14 -15.30 3.96 17.50
C VAL A 14 -15.11 4.02 15.98
N ASP A 15 -16.15 3.69 15.22
CA ASP A 15 -16.13 3.67 13.76
C ASP A 15 -16.82 4.92 13.20
N LEU A 16 -16.16 5.59 12.25
CA LEU A 16 -16.67 6.81 11.61
C LEU A 16 -17.05 6.53 10.16
N GLY A 17 -18.19 7.06 9.73
CA GLY A 17 -18.71 6.86 8.37
C GLY A 17 -19.95 7.71 8.09
N PRO A 18 -20.83 7.26 7.17
CA PRO A 18 -20.74 6.04 6.34
C PRO A 18 -19.77 6.17 5.15
N GLY A 19 -19.35 7.38 4.78
CA GLY A 19 -18.38 7.64 3.70
C GLY A 19 -17.27 8.61 4.12
N ALA A 20 -16.52 9.11 3.13
CA ALA A 20 -15.50 10.13 3.33
C ALA A 20 -16.04 11.55 3.03
N GLY A 21 -15.34 12.58 3.51
CA GLY A 21 -15.69 13.98 3.23
C GLY A 21 -17.09 14.34 3.72
N THR A 22 -17.90 14.98 2.87
CA THR A 22 -19.28 15.39 3.19
C THR A 22 -20.23 14.21 3.44
N ALA A 23 -19.88 13.01 2.99
CA ALA A 23 -20.63 11.77 3.24
C ALA A 23 -20.24 11.06 4.55
N GLY A 24 -19.29 11.62 5.31
CA GLY A 24 -18.79 11.07 6.57
C GLY A 24 -19.19 11.87 7.81
N GLY A 25 -18.34 11.78 8.84
CA GLY A 25 -18.43 12.63 10.03
C GLY A 25 -19.45 12.16 11.08
N ARG A 26 -19.90 10.91 11.03
CA ARG A 26 -20.83 10.33 12.01
C ARG A 26 -20.20 9.12 12.67
N VAL A 27 -20.48 8.93 13.97
CA VAL A 27 -20.22 7.65 14.64
C VAL A 27 -21.25 6.65 14.11
N VAL A 28 -20.78 5.63 13.41
CA VAL A 28 -21.62 4.57 12.81
C VAL A 28 -21.57 3.28 13.62
N TYR A 29 -20.59 3.14 14.51
CA TYR A 29 -20.50 2.07 15.50
C TYR A 29 -19.64 2.51 16.69
N GLU A 30 -20.01 2.07 17.89
CA GLU A 30 -19.20 2.21 19.10
C GLU A 30 -19.36 0.96 19.97
N GLY A 31 -18.24 0.33 20.37
CA GLY A 31 -18.28 -0.88 21.21
C GLY A 31 -17.10 -1.82 20.98
N SER A 32 -17.33 -3.12 21.15
CA SER A 32 -16.30 -4.15 21.02
C SER A 32 -15.97 -4.48 19.56
N VAL A 33 -14.80 -5.08 19.33
CA VAL A 33 -14.40 -5.59 18.01
C VAL A 33 -15.38 -6.64 17.48
N GLU A 34 -15.88 -7.52 18.36
CA GLU A 34 -16.86 -8.54 17.98
C GLU A 34 -18.19 -7.92 17.53
N GLY A 35 -18.67 -6.88 18.22
CA GLY A 35 -19.86 -6.16 17.78
C GLY A 35 -19.63 -5.45 16.44
N LEU A 36 -18.46 -4.83 16.24
CA LEU A 36 -18.10 -4.18 14.97
C LEU A 36 -18.13 -5.16 13.79
N ARG A 37 -17.63 -6.39 13.96
CA ARG A 37 -17.64 -7.44 12.91
C ARG A 37 -19.05 -7.77 12.41
N THR A 38 -20.05 -7.65 13.28
CA THR A 38 -21.46 -7.91 12.96
C THR A 38 -22.23 -6.64 12.55
N ALA A 39 -21.63 -5.47 12.73
CA ALA A 39 -22.25 -4.20 12.40
C ALA A 39 -22.27 -3.99 10.87
N ASP A 40 -23.34 -3.37 10.36
CA ASP A 40 -23.46 -3.04 8.94
C ASP A 40 -22.69 -1.75 8.56
N THR A 41 -21.41 -1.71 8.94
CA THR A 41 -20.48 -0.61 8.59
C THR A 41 -19.47 -1.06 7.54
N LEU A 42 -18.84 -0.09 6.85
CA LEU A 42 -17.76 -0.41 5.90
C LEU A 42 -16.61 -1.15 6.58
N THR A 43 -16.22 -0.72 7.79
CA THR A 43 -15.15 -1.36 8.56
C THR A 43 -15.55 -2.78 8.97
N GLY A 44 -16.78 -2.97 9.50
CA GLY A 44 -17.29 -4.30 9.87
C GLY A 44 -17.25 -5.28 8.70
N ARG A 45 -17.76 -4.88 7.54
CA ARG A 45 -17.69 -5.68 6.30
C ARG A 45 -16.26 -5.96 5.85
N HIS A 46 -15.35 -4.99 5.99
CA HIS A 46 -13.95 -5.15 5.59
C HIS A 46 -13.16 -6.10 6.50
N LEU A 47 -13.43 -6.13 7.81
CA LEU A 47 -12.74 -7.04 8.73
C LEU A 47 -13.02 -8.53 8.44
N GLY A 48 -14.15 -8.84 7.80
CA GLY A 48 -14.48 -10.19 7.31
C GLY A 48 -14.00 -10.45 5.88
N TYR A 49 -13.59 -9.42 5.13
CA TYR A 49 -13.20 -9.56 3.74
C TYR A 49 -11.82 -10.23 3.62
N ARG A 50 -11.77 -11.33 2.89
CA ARG A 50 -10.53 -11.96 2.45
C ARG A 50 -10.34 -11.66 0.97
N ALA A 51 -9.27 -10.95 0.64
CA ALA A 51 -8.90 -10.74 -0.76
C ALA A 51 -8.67 -12.10 -1.43
N THR A 52 -9.34 -12.34 -2.54
CA THR A 52 -9.10 -13.50 -3.38
C THR A 52 -7.87 -13.23 -4.25
N LEU A 53 -6.95 -14.19 -4.32
CA LEU A 53 -5.81 -14.09 -5.22
C LEU A 53 -6.28 -14.30 -6.65
N LYS A 54 -5.63 -13.61 -7.59
CA LYS A 54 -5.81 -13.91 -9.02
C LYS A 54 -5.37 -15.36 -9.27
N PRO A 55 -6.09 -16.12 -10.11
CA PRO A 55 -5.75 -17.52 -10.37
C PRO A 55 -4.41 -17.65 -11.11
N GLU A 56 -4.02 -16.63 -11.88
CA GLU A 56 -2.81 -16.63 -12.69
C GLU A 56 -2.08 -15.28 -12.63
N VAL A 57 -0.76 -15.32 -12.85
CA VAL A 57 0.12 -14.16 -12.97
C VAL A 57 0.53 -13.94 -14.43
N ARG A 58 0.94 -12.71 -14.77
CA ARG A 58 1.41 -12.35 -16.11
C ARG A 58 2.83 -12.87 -16.36
N THR A 59 3.15 -13.22 -17.60
CA THR A 59 4.52 -13.53 -18.05
C THR A 59 5.31 -12.23 -18.31
N PRO A 60 6.56 -12.11 -17.82
CA PRO A 60 7.42 -10.98 -18.16
C PRO A 60 7.71 -10.85 -19.65
N THR A 61 7.85 -9.61 -20.12
CA THR A 61 8.15 -9.29 -21.53
C THR A 61 9.56 -8.71 -21.72
N GLY A 62 10.32 -8.55 -20.64
CA GLY A 62 11.66 -7.96 -20.62
C GLY A 62 12.11 -7.64 -19.20
N ALA A 63 13.20 -6.86 -19.07
CA ALA A 63 13.73 -6.44 -17.78
C ALA A 63 14.39 -5.06 -17.83
N LEU A 64 14.36 -4.34 -16.71
CA LEU A 64 15.16 -3.16 -16.44
C LEU A 64 16.30 -3.55 -15.50
N GLU A 65 17.52 -3.52 -16.00
CA GLU A 65 18.70 -4.04 -15.29
C GLU A 65 19.35 -3.00 -14.38
N ILE A 66 19.19 -3.09 -13.07
CA ILE A 66 19.96 -2.27 -12.13
C ILE A 66 21.32 -2.92 -11.93
N ARG A 67 22.40 -2.15 -12.09
CA ARG A 67 23.77 -2.60 -11.92
C ARG A 67 24.57 -1.66 -11.03
N GLY A 68 25.36 -2.19 -10.10
CA GLY A 68 26.26 -1.46 -9.22
C GLY A 68 25.57 -0.41 -8.36
N ALA A 69 24.31 -0.63 -7.95
CA ALA A 69 23.60 0.37 -7.16
C ALA A 69 24.20 0.48 -5.75
N SER A 70 24.77 1.65 -5.46
CA SER A 70 25.52 1.93 -4.23
C SER A 70 25.03 3.18 -3.48
N THR A 71 23.88 3.74 -3.88
CA THR A 71 23.30 4.93 -3.22
C THR A 71 22.89 4.62 -1.77
N HIS A 72 23.28 5.48 -0.82
CA HIS A 72 23.02 5.35 0.62
C HIS A 72 23.60 4.05 1.20
N ASN A 73 22.74 3.13 1.67
CA ASN A 73 23.14 1.89 2.32
C ASN A 73 23.13 0.68 1.38
N LEU A 74 22.91 0.89 0.08
CA LEU A 74 23.06 -0.17 -0.91
C LEU A 74 24.54 -0.55 -1.05
N ARG A 75 24.80 -1.84 -1.24
CA ARG A 75 26.15 -2.41 -1.33
C ARG A 75 26.31 -3.07 -2.69
N ASP A 76 26.63 -2.27 -3.70
CA ASP A 76 26.86 -2.69 -5.10
C ASP A 76 25.79 -3.67 -5.60
N VAL A 77 24.52 -3.27 -5.48
CA VAL A 77 23.38 -4.13 -5.76
C VAL A 77 23.13 -4.23 -7.26
N ASP A 78 23.13 -5.47 -7.75
CA ASP A 78 22.66 -5.85 -9.09
C ASP A 78 21.29 -6.54 -9.00
N VAL A 79 20.31 -6.08 -9.77
CA VAL A 79 18.98 -6.71 -9.83
C VAL A 79 18.28 -6.40 -11.15
N ASP A 80 17.57 -7.39 -11.70
CA ASP A 80 16.70 -7.20 -12.85
C ASP A 80 15.26 -7.00 -12.41
N VAL A 81 14.64 -5.92 -12.86
CA VAL A 81 13.22 -5.63 -12.60
C VAL A 81 12.41 -6.03 -13.83
N PRO A 82 11.64 -7.14 -13.81
CA PRO A 82 10.91 -7.61 -14.98
C PRO A 82 9.83 -6.61 -15.43
N THR A 83 9.72 -6.40 -16.74
CA THR A 83 8.69 -5.55 -17.35
C THR A 83 7.47 -6.38 -17.79
N GLY A 84 6.34 -5.72 -18.01
CA GLY A 84 5.07 -6.38 -18.38
C GLY A 84 4.30 -7.01 -17.22
N VAL A 85 4.84 -6.96 -16.00
CA VAL A 85 4.27 -7.58 -14.78
C VAL A 85 4.22 -6.60 -13.61
N LEU A 86 3.55 -6.99 -12.52
CA LEU A 86 3.61 -6.26 -11.24
C LEU A 86 4.79 -6.79 -10.43
N VAL A 87 5.74 -5.90 -10.11
CA VAL A 87 6.88 -6.21 -9.24
C VAL A 87 6.72 -5.48 -7.92
N VAL A 88 6.86 -6.19 -6.81
CA VAL A 88 6.77 -5.62 -5.47
C VAL A 88 8.16 -5.66 -4.82
N VAL A 89 8.68 -4.49 -4.46
CA VAL A 89 9.92 -4.38 -3.65
C VAL A 89 9.54 -4.29 -2.18
N THR A 90 9.94 -5.29 -1.40
CA THR A 90 9.61 -5.43 0.02
C THR A 90 10.87 -5.46 0.91
N GLY A 91 10.66 -5.45 2.22
CA GLY A 91 11.72 -5.45 3.24
C GLY A 91 11.42 -4.49 4.39
N VAL A 92 12.12 -4.68 5.51
CA VAL A 92 11.97 -3.87 6.73
C VAL A 92 12.30 -2.38 6.51
N ALA A 93 11.85 -1.51 7.41
CA ALA A 93 12.22 -0.10 7.36
C ALA A 93 13.75 0.07 7.35
N GLY A 94 14.28 0.97 6.51
CA GLY A 94 15.72 1.17 6.36
C GLY A 94 16.46 0.14 5.49
N SER A 95 15.79 -0.89 4.95
CA SER A 95 16.46 -1.92 4.13
C SER A 95 17.00 -1.46 2.76
N GLY A 96 16.78 -0.19 2.37
CA GLY A 96 17.27 0.35 1.10
C GLY A 96 16.28 0.33 -0.08
N LYS A 97 15.01 -0.06 0.12
CA LYS A 97 13.99 -0.09 -0.97
C LYS A 97 13.87 1.23 -1.72
N SER A 98 13.73 2.34 -1.00
CA SER A 98 13.62 3.68 -1.59
C SER A 98 14.91 4.10 -2.29
N SER A 99 16.07 3.74 -1.73
CA SER A 99 17.38 3.96 -2.37
C SER A 99 17.49 3.21 -3.69
N LEU A 100 16.97 1.98 -3.76
CA LEU A 100 16.98 1.17 -4.97
C LEU A 100 16.05 1.77 -6.04
N ILE A 101 14.80 2.07 -5.69
CA ILE A 101 13.81 2.55 -6.66
C ILE A 101 14.09 3.98 -7.11
N HIS A 102 14.17 4.94 -6.17
CA HIS A 102 14.34 6.35 -6.53
C HIS A 102 15.78 6.70 -6.92
N GLY A 103 16.76 5.98 -6.35
CA GLY A 103 18.16 6.21 -6.64
C GLY A 103 18.62 5.62 -7.97
N ALA A 104 18.14 4.42 -8.33
CA ALA A 104 18.62 3.69 -9.51
C ALA A 104 17.58 3.54 -10.64
N LEU A 105 16.30 3.27 -10.33
CA LEU A 105 15.29 2.98 -11.36
C LEU A 105 14.59 4.24 -11.89
N ALA A 106 14.20 5.16 -11.01
CA ALA A 106 13.38 6.33 -11.33
C ALA A 106 14.05 7.32 -12.31
N LYS A 107 15.38 7.27 -12.44
CA LYS A 107 16.17 8.17 -13.29
C LYS A 107 16.35 7.65 -14.72
N ARG A 108 15.85 6.46 -15.03
CA ARG A 108 16.05 5.83 -16.35
C ARG A 108 15.06 6.36 -17.37
N GLU A 109 15.50 6.42 -18.61
CA GLU A 109 14.63 6.74 -19.74
C GLU A 109 13.45 5.76 -19.83
N GLY A 110 12.26 6.27 -20.14
CA GLY A 110 11.04 5.47 -20.22
C GLY A 110 10.42 5.06 -18.87
N VAL A 111 11.01 5.46 -17.73
CA VAL A 111 10.44 5.21 -16.41
C VAL A 111 9.66 6.43 -15.93
N VAL A 112 8.36 6.24 -15.70
CA VAL A 112 7.50 7.23 -15.03
C VAL A 112 7.35 6.81 -13.57
N THR A 113 7.75 7.70 -12.66
CA THR A 113 7.58 7.46 -11.22
C THR A 113 6.37 8.23 -10.72
N ILE A 114 5.44 7.51 -10.07
CA ILE A 114 4.28 8.08 -9.40
C ILE A 114 4.46 7.83 -7.91
N ASP A 115 4.53 8.91 -7.12
CA ASP A 115 4.66 8.85 -5.67
C ASP A 115 3.68 9.82 -4.99
N GLN A 116 3.71 9.87 -3.66
CA GLN A 116 2.80 10.70 -2.87
C GLN A 116 3.22 12.18 -2.80
N THR A 117 4.30 12.62 -3.45
CA THR A 117 4.81 13.99 -3.33
C THR A 117 3.84 15.04 -3.90
N ALA A 118 3.07 14.68 -4.94
CA ALA A 118 2.06 15.56 -5.54
C ALA A 118 0.82 15.76 -4.64
N ILE A 119 0.66 14.94 -3.59
CA ILE A 119 -0.48 15.02 -2.68
C ILE A 119 -0.18 16.03 -1.58
N ARG A 120 -0.58 17.28 -1.84
CA ARG A 120 -0.63 18.33 -0.81
C ARG A 120 -1.92 18.16 0.00
N GLY A 121 -1.82 17.60 1.22
CA GLY A 121 -2.98 17.38 2.10
C GLY A 121 -2.89 16.09 2.90
N SER A 122 -4.06 15.50 3.21
CA SER A 122 -4.22 14.25 3.99
C SER A 122 -3.19 13.18 3.61
N ARG A 123 -2.40 12.73 4.60
CA ARG A 123 -1.43 11.62 4.49
C ARG A 123 -2.03 10.28 4.03
N ARG A 124 -3.36 10.18 3.91
CA ARG A 124 -4.07 8.97 3.49
C ARG A 124 -4.47 8.99 2.01
N SER A 125 -4.32 10.11 1.34
CA SER A 125 -4.54 10.18 -0.11
C SER A 125 -3.30 9.55 -0.79
N ASN A 126 -3.52 8.54 -1.61
CA ASN A 126 -2.48 7.89 -2.42
C ASN A 126 -2.84 8.08 -3.90
N PRO A 127 -1.93 8.49 -4.80
CA PRO A 127 -2.27 8.73 -6.20
C PRO A 127 -2.51 7.44 -6.97
N ALA A 128 -2.15 6.29 -6.39
CA ALA A 128 -2.31 4.97 -6.96
C ALA A 128 -3.62 4.26 -6.56
N THR A 129 -4.54 4.93 -5.86
CA THR A 129 -5.89 4.39 -5.66
C THR A 129 -6.73 4.64 -6.91
N TYR A 130 -6.46 3.87 -7.97
CA TYR A 130 -7.41 3.70 -9.07
C TYR A 130 -8.38 2.57 -8.70
N THR A 131 -9.58 2.97 -8.29
CA THR A 131 -10.81 2.40 -8.84
C THR A 131 -11.39 3.41 -9.79
#